data_AF-K9TQB3-F1
#
_entry.id   AF-K9TQB3-F1
#
_cell.length_a   1.000
_cell.length_b   1.000
_cell.length_c   1.000
_cell.angle_alpha   90.00
_cell.angle_beta   90.00
_cell.angle_gamma   90.00
#
_symmetry.space_group_name_H-M   'P 1'
#
loop_
_entity.id
_entity.type
_entity.pdbx_description
1 polymer ?
#
loop_
_entity_poly.entity_id
_entity_poly.type
_entity_poly.pdbx_seq_one_letter_code
_entity_poly.pdbx_strand_id
1 'polypeptide(L)'
;MTHSQTPIQTAIFSNDTLIKLPTHKFYRQTFLFHELLSILLWAVTRVSYDVNCLIDGSKGTAIQPSGGWDRGTIRLLAIAGFKMRGEETLNHIDCLTRQTPKLILPDTAVIQADTNLICREPRQVSEIVKELKEEVQIACAEMTDFVKPTRLGFPTIEFLEPGKEWRHAEMRLNMELSFISDRSKGDDNGQPRDRVISQSISPLGDIYGPSPAT
;
A
#
# COMPACT_ATOMS: atom_id res chain seq x y z
N MET A 1 35.20 -3.71 5.10
CA MET A 1 34.24 -4.02 4.02
C MET A 1 33.05 -3.10 4.20
N THR A 2 33.03 -1.99 3.46
CA THR A 2 31.97 -0.98 3.51
C THR A 2 30.81 -1.44 2.64
N HIS A 3 29.68 -1.78 3.26
CA HIS A 3 28.42 -1.98 2.55
C HIS A 3 27.94 -0.63 2.02
N SER A 4 28.21 -0.37 0.74
CA SER A 4 27.56 0.71 0.00
C SER A 4 26.09 0.35 -0.16
N GLN A 5 25.23 0.97 0.65
CA GLN A 5 23.79 0.97 0.42
C GLN A 5 23.54 1.75 -0.88
N THR A 6 23.27 1.03 -1.96
CA THR A 6 22.80 1.63 -3.21
C THR A 6 21.45 2.30 -2.92
N PRO A 7 21.26 3.59 -3.26
CA PRO A 7 19.97 4.24 -3.08
C PRO A 7 18.92 3.50 -3.91
N ILE A 8 17.78 3.18 -3.29
CA ILE A 8 16.60 2.65 -3.97
C ILE A 8 16.15 3.73 -4.97
N GLN A 9 16.59 3.60 -6.21
CA GLN A 9 16.24 4.52 -7.27
C GLN A 9 14.81 4.19 -7.69
N THR A 10 13.85 4.99 -7.20
CA THR A 10 12.47 4.93 -7.69
C THR A 10 12.49 5.27 -9.18
N ALA A 11 12.15 4.31 -10.03
CA ALA A 11 11.97 4.57 -11.45
C ALA A 11 10.77 5.52 -11.64
N ILE A 12 11.06 6.81 -11.85
CA ILE A 12 10.06 7.78 -12.26
C ILE A 12 9.97 7.68 -13.78
N PHE A 13 8.93 7.00 -14.28
CA PHE A 13 8.64 6.96 -15.70
C PHE A 13 8.15 8.33 -16.17
N SER A 14 8.65 8.80 -17.32
CA SER A 14 8.14 10.02 -17.95
C SER A 14 6.65 9.88 -18.29
N ASN A 15 5.89 10.98 -18.26
CA ASN A 15 4.48 10.99 -18.66
C ASN A 15 4.26 10.52 -20.11
N ASP A 16 5.27 10.69 -20.96
CA ASP A 16 5.27 10.33 -22.38
C ASP A 16 5.80 8.90 -22.62
N THR A 17 6.02 8.13 -21.55
CA THR A 17 6.45 6.73 -21.68
C THR A 17 5.34 5.92 -22.32
N LEU A 18 5.65 5.24 -23.42
CA LEU A 18 4.75 4.30 -24.08
C LEU A 18 4.95 2.89 -23.53
N ILE A 19 3.85 2.18 -23.37
CA ILE A 19 3.81 0.77 -23.00
C ILE A 19 3.14 0.00 -24.12
N LYS A 20 3.74 -1.12 -24.51
CA LYS A 20 3.13 -2.10 -25.40
C LYS A 20 2.84 -3.40 -24.65
N LEU A 21 1.57 -3.79 -24.62
CA LEU A 21 1.10 -5.03 -24.00
C LEU A 21 1.17 -6.19 -25.00
N PRO A 22 1.50 -7.41 -24.53
CA PRO A 22 1.67 -8.57 -25.41
C PRO A 22 0.36 -9.20 -25.88
N THR A 23 -0.79 -8.81 -25.32
CA THR A 23 -2.08 -9.50 -25.53
C THR A 23 -3.02 -8.67 -26.40
N HIS A 24 -3.82 -9.36 -27.21
CA HIS A 24 -4.95 -8.78 -27.95
C HIS A 24 -6.23 -8.69 -27.08
N LYS A 25 -6.13 -8.96 -25.77
CA LYS A 25 -7.27 -8.86 -24.84
C LYS A 25 -7.69 -7.41 -24.60
N PHE A 26 -6.84 -6.45 -24.97
CA PHE A 26 -7.11 -5.02 -24.89
C PHE A 26 -7.49 -4.46 -26.26
N TYR A 27 -8.35 -3.43 -26.28
CA TYR A 27 -8.84 -2.78 -27.50
C TYR A 27 -7.74 -2.17 -28.38
N ARG A 28 -6.58 -1.88 -27.79
CA ARG A 28 -5.32 -1.55 -28.45
C ARG A 28 -4.16 -2.14 -27.66
N GLN A 29 -2.97 -2.20 -28.27
CA GLN A 29 -1.79 -2.78 -27.62
C GLN A 29 -0.84 -1.74 -27.04
N THR A 30 -0.93 -0.49 -27.49
CA THR A 30 -0.02 0.59 -27.05
C THR A 30 -0.77 1.66 -26.27
N PHE A 31 -0.22 2.02 -25.12
CA PHE A 31 -0.78 2.98 -24.17
C PHE A 31 0.31 3.92 -23.68
N LEU A 32 -0.06 5.11 -23.25
CA LEU A 32 0.78 5.89 -22.36
C LEU A 32 0.80 5.23 -20.99
N PHE A 33 1.92 5.37 -20.27
CA PHE A 33 2.12 4.73 -18.98
C PHE A 33 1.01 5.08 -17.97
N HIS A 34 0.57 6.34 -17.93
CA HIS A 34 -0.51 6.76 -17.03
C HIS A 34 -1.89 6.19 -17.43
N GLU A 35 -2.13 5.93 -18.71
CA GLU A 35 -3.34 5.26 -19.17
C GLU A 35 -3.36 3.81 -18.68
N LEU A 36 -2.20 3.13 -18.76
CA LEU A 36 -2.05 1.78 -18.22
C LEU A 36 -2.34 1.75 -16.71
N LEU A 37 -1.77 2.65 -15.92
CA LEU A 37 -2.06 2.72 -14.48
C LEU A 37 -3.56 2.94 -14.22
N SER A 38 -4.22 3.77 -15.03
CA SER A 38 -5.66 4.01 -14.92
C SER A 38 -6.49 2.77 -15.25
N ILE A 39 -6.07 1.99 -16.27
CA ILE A 39 -6.69 0.71 -16.64
C ILE A 39 -6.57 -0.30 -15.49
N LEU A 40 -5.38 -0.42 -14.89
CA LEU A 40 -5.15 -1.32 -13.75
C LEU A 40 -5.96 -0.91 -12.53
N LEU A 41 -5.99 0.38 -12.21
CA LEU A 41 -6.81 0.91 -11.12
C LEU A 41 -8.28 0.59 -11.35
N TRP A 42 -8.78 0.85 -12.57
CA TRP A 42 -10.17 0.60 -12.92
C TRP A 42 -10.56 -0.87 -12.79
N ALA A 43 -9.65 -1.80 -13.14
CA ALA A 43 -9.89 -3.23 -12.97
C ALA A 43 -10.10 -3.63 -11.51
N VAL A 44 -9.44 -2.95 -10.57
CA VAL A 44 -9.63 -3.18 -9.13
C VAL A 44 -10.89 -2.48 -8.62
N THR A 45 -11.06 -1.18 -8.91
CA THR A 45 -12.17 -0.38 -8.36
C THR A 45 -13.54 -0.86 -8.82
N ARG A 46 -13.64 -1.51 -9.97
CA ARG A 46 -14.92 -1.98 -10.51
C ARG A 46 -15.46 -3.27 -9.88
N VAL A 47 -14.70 -3.90 -8.99
CA VAL A 47 -15.12 -5.14 -8.29
C VAL A 47 -16.37 -4.88 -7.45
N SER A 48 -16.36 -3.84 -6.63
CA SER A 48 -17.51 -3.43 -5.84
C SER A 48 -17.37 -1.99 -5.35
N TYR A 49 -18.48 -1.43 -4.85
CA TYR A 49 -18.46 -0.11 -4.22
C TYR A 49 -17.53 -0.08 -2.98
N ASP A 50 -17.57 -1.11 -2.14
CA ASP A 50 -16.71 -1.20 -0.96
C ASP A 50 -15.21 -1.28 -1.34
N VAL A 51 -14.86 -1.95 -2.44
CA VAL A 51 -13.48 -1.93 -2.96
C VAL A 51 -13.07 -0.52 -3.36
N ASN A 52 -13.94 0.22 -4.06
CA ASN A 52 -13.66 1.61 -4.42
C ASN A 52 -13.47 2.49 -3.16
N CYS A 53 -14.32 2.35 -2.15
CA CYS A 53 -14.17 3.06 -0.88
C CYS A 53 -12.87 2.69 -0.14
N LEU A 54 -12.39 1.44 -0.25
CA LEU A 54 -11.08 1.07 0.27
C LEU A 54 -9.94 1.69 -0.55
N ILE A 55 -10.06 1.78 -1.87
CA ILE A 55 -9.06 2.44 -2.72
C ILE A 55 -8.92 3.92 -2.39
N ASP A 56 -10.03 4.62 -2.12
CA ASP A 56 -10.06 6.02 -1.71
C ASP A 56 -9.58 6.20 -0.26
N GLY A 57 -9.78 5.18 0.57
CA GLY A 57 -9.41 5.14 1.97
C GLY A 57 -10.65 5.18 2.88
N SER A 58 -10.73 4.22 3.79
CA SER A 58 -11.81 4.09 4.76
C SER A 58 -11.29 4.26 6.18
N LYS A 59 -12.11 4.85 7.07
CA LYS A 59 -11.78 4.94 8.49
C LYS A 59 -11.91 3.58 9.17
N GLY A 60 -11.02 3.34 10.12
CA GLY A 60 -11.01 2.09 10.86
C GLY A 60 -9.81 1.96 11.79
N THR A 61 -9.56 0.73 12.20
CA THR A 61 -8.48 0.35 13.10
C THR A 61 -7.61 -0.77 12.53
N ALA A 62 -6.35 -0.81 12.93
CA ALA A 62 -5.42 -1.89 12.62
C ALA A 62 -4.69 -2.36 13.88
N ILE A 63 -4.47 -3.66 14.00
CA ILE A 63 -3.49 -4.27 14.91
C ILE A 63 -2.27 -4.64 14.08
N GLN A 64 -1.13 -4.03 14.39
CA GLN A 64 0.17 -4.45 13.88
C GLN A 64 0.80 -5.46 14.84
N PRO A 65 1.66 -6.39 14.37
CA PRO A 65 2.27 -7.44 15.21
C PRO A 65 2.98 -6.93 16.47
N SER A 66 3.38 -5.66 16.51
CA SER A 66 4.12 -5.03 17.62
C SER A 66 3.26 -4.26 18.62
N GLY A 67 1.92 -4.25 18.53
CA GLY A 67 1.11 -3.36 19.39
C GLY A 67 -0.39 -3.65 19.45
N GLY A 68 -1.10 -2.77 20.16
CA GLY A 68 -2.57 -2.78 20.25
C GLY A 68 -3.26 -2.11 19.06
N TRP A 69 -4.58 -2.03 19.13
CA TRP A 69 -5.39 -1.35 18.11
C TRP A 69 -5.01 0.13 17.99
N ASP A 70 -4.77 0.56 16.75
CA ASP A 70 -4.61 1.97 16.42
C ASP A 70 -5.68 2.41 15.42
N ARG A 71 -6.12 3.67 15.54
CA ARG A 71 -7.13 4.28 14.66
C ARG A 71 -6.47 5.03 13.51
N GLY A 72 -7.08 4.98 12.34
CA GLY A 72 -6.51 5.61 11.17
C GLY A 72 -7.33 5.44 9.91
N THR A 73 -6.66 5.58 8.78
CA THR A 73 -7.21 5.35 7.45
C THR A 73 -6.60 4.07 6.87
N ILE A 74 -7.46 3.10 6.57
CA ILE A 74 -7.14 1.87 5.84
C ILE A 74 -7.33 2.15 4.36
N ARG A 75 -6.36 1.78 3.52
CA ARG A 75 -6.47 1.97 2.08
C ARG A 75 -5.99 0.72 1.32
N LEU A 76 -6.80 0.25 0.39
CA LEU A 76 -6.39 -0.74 -0.60
C LEU A 76 -5.51 -0.05 -1.65
N LEU A 77 -4.39 -0.68 -1.98
CA LEU A 77 -3.46 -0.21 -2.99
C LEU A 77 -3.53 -1.14 -4.20
N ALA A 78 -3.89 -0.59 -5.36
CA ALA A 78 -3.64 -1.24 -6.64
C ALA A 78 -2.21 -0.91 -7.06
N ILE A 79 -1.30 -1.89 -7.06
CA ILE A 79 0.13 -1.68 -7.29
C ILE A 79 0.55 -2.29 -8.62
N ALA A 80 1.06 -1.47 -9.52
CA ALA A 80 1.76 -1.91 -10.71
C ALA A 80 3.21 -2.27 -10.34
N GLY A 81 3.55 -3.55 -10.50
CA GLY A 81 4.90 -4.07 -10.32
C GLY A 81 5.62 -4.24 -11.66
N PHE A 82 6.83 -3.70 -11.78
CA PHE A 82 7.64 -3.78 -13.00
C PHE A 82 9.06 -4.26 -12.71
N LYS A 83 9.44 -5.40 -13.29
CA LYS A 83 10.81 -5.91 -13.23
C LYS A 83 11.46 -5.80 -14.60
N MET A 84 12.34 -4.82 -14.78
CA MET A 84 13.04 -4.62 -16.04
C MET A 84 13.97 -5.80 -16.33
N ARG A 85 14.05 -6.23 -17.59
CA ARG A 85 14.99 -7.28 -18.00
C ARG A 85 16.41 -6.80 -17.75
N GLY A 86 17.19 -7.61 -17.03
CA GLY A 86 18.57 -7.31 -16.65
C GLY A 86 18.71 -6.50 -15.36
N GLU A 87 17.60 -6.12 -14.71
CA GLU A 87 17.59 -5.50 -13.39
C GLU A 87 17.08 -6.49 -12.33
N GLU A 88 17.69 -6.45 -11.14
CA GLU A 88 17.21 -7.25 -10.00
C GLU A 88 16.02 -6.60 -9.29
N THR A 89 15.92 -5.28 -9.38
CA THR A 89 14.94 -4.49 -8.62
C THR A 89 13.56 -4.57 -9.25
N LEU A 90 12.57 -4.90 -8.42
CA LEU A 90 11.16 -4.79 -8.76
C LEU A 90 10.66 -3.40 -8.36
N ASN A 91 10.22 -2.62 -9.35
CA ASN A 91 9.64 -1.31 -9.11
C ASN A 91 8.16 -1.45 -8.77
N HIS A 92 7.70 -0.74 -7.75
CA HIS A 92 6.30 -0.72 -7.32
C HIS A 92 5.73 0.70 -7.41
N ILE A 93 4.60 0.83 -8.08
CA ILE A 93 3.89 2.09 -8.25
C ILE A 93 2.42 1.88 -7.87
N ASP A 94 1.94 2.63 -6.89
CA ASP A 94 0.51 2.73 -6.60
C ASP A 94 -0.19 3.44 -7.77
N CYS A 95 -1.14 2.75 -8.39
CA CYS A 95 -1.84 3.24 -9.58
C CYS A 95 -2.62 4.53 -9.35
N LEU A 96 -3.09 4.79 -8.12
CA LEU A 96 -3.85 6.00 -7.79
C LEU A 96 -2.92 7.20 -7.56
N THR A 97 -1.91 7.05 -6.70
CA THR A 97 -1.03 8.17 -6.31
C THR A 97 0.17 8.35 -7.24
N ARG A 98 0.47 7.33 -8.06
CA ARG A 98 1.64 7.24 -8.94
C ARG A 98 2.98 7.30 -8.18
N GLN A 99 2.97 6.89 -6.91
CA GLN A 99 4.13 6.88 -6.05
C GLN A 99 4.45 5.48 -5.56
N THR A 100 5.69 5.27 -5.10
CA THR A 100 6.04 4.03 -4.41
C THR A 100 5.34 3.98 -3.05
N PRO A 101 4.60 2.91 -2.75
CA PRO A 101 3.89 2.77 -1.48
C PRO A 101 4.87 2.63 -0.31
N LYS A 102 4.59 3.31 0.81
CA LYS A 102 5.48 3.36 2.00
C LYS A 102 4.93 2.66 3.24
N LEU A 103 3.61 2.53 3.37
CA LEU A 103 2.93 2.12 4.61
C LEU A 103 2.07 0.87 4.39
N ILE A 104 2.65 -0.16 3.77
CA ILE A 104 1.98 -1.45 3.54
C ILE A 104 1.87 -2.19 4.88
N LEU A 105 0.68 -2.67 5.19
CA LEU A 105 0.43 -3.55 6.32
C LEU A 105 1.00 -4.93 6.04
N PRO A 106 1.62 -5.60 7.04
CA PRO A 106 2.02 -6.99 6.87
C PRO A 106 0.78 -7.89 6.74
N ASP A 107 0.94 -9.02 6.03
CA ASP A 107 -0.09 -10.05 5.85
C ASP A 107 -0.72 -10.53 7.15
N THR A 108 0.04 -10.49 8.25
CA THR A 108 -0.40 -10.95 9.57
C THR A 108 -1.24 -9.91 10.33
N ALA A 109 -1.28 -8.65 9.89
CA ALA A 109 -2.05 -7.60 10.54
C ALA A 109 -3.56 -7.90 10.48
N VAL A 110 -4.28 -7.43 11.48
CA VAL A 110 -5.74 -7.50 11.54
C VAL A 110 -6.30 -6.08 11.40
N ILE A 111 -7.27 -5.90 10.51
CA ILE A 111 -7.92 -4.62 10.29
C ILE A 111 -9.43 -4.71 10.49
N GLN A 112 -10.02 -3.57 10.84
CA GLN A 112 -11.46 -3.40 10.94
C GLN A 112 -11.83 -2.00 10.45
N ALA A 113 -12.74 -1.89 9.49
CA ALA A 113 -13.27 -0.62 9.00
C ALA A 113 -14.60 -0.28 9.67
N ASP A 114 -14.85 1.01 9.88
CA ASP A 114 -16.05 1.49 10.58
C ASP A 114 -17.33 1.25 9.75
N THR A 115 -17.25 1.44 8.43
CA THR A 115 -18.41 1.42 7.52
C THR A 115 -18.25 0.53 6.29
N ASN A 116 -17.05 0.02 6.03
CA ASN A 116 -16.78 -0.77 4.82
C ASN A 116 -17.09 -2.26 5.06
N LEU A 117 -17.89 -2.86 4.18
CA LEU A 117 -18.40 -4.22 4.39
C LEU A 117 -17.34 -5.31 4.25
N ILE A 118 -16.26 -5.08 3.51
CA ILE A 118 -15.19 -6.07 3.27
C ILE A 118 -14.48 -6.45 4.57
N CYS A 119 -14.33 -5.50 5.49
CA CYS A 119 -13.63 -5.65 6.76
C CYS A 119 -14.36 -4.96 7.91
N ARG A 120 -15.70 -5.00 7.92
CA ARG A 120 -16.51 -4.44 9.01
C ARG A 120 -16.23 -5.13 10.35
N GLU A 121 -15.98 -6.43 10.29
CA GLU A 121 -15.47 -7.22 11.40
C GLU A 121 -13.95 -7.34 11.31
N PRO A 122 -13.23 -7.59 12.42
CA PRO A 122 -11.79 -7.81 12.41
C PRO A 122 -11.40 -8.96 11.47
N ARG A 123 -10.57 -8.65 10.47
CA ARG A 123 -10.11 -9.63 9.47
C ARG A 123 -8.62 -9.48 9.20
N GLN A 124 -7.97 -10.60 8.89
CA GLN A 124 -6.55 -10.61 8.56
C GLN A 124 -6.30 -10.06 7.16
N VAL A 125 -5.25 -9.26 6.99
CA VAL A 125 -4.88 -8.62 5.71
C VAL A 125 -4.70 -9.66 4.60
N SER A 126 -4.01 -10.77 4.89
CA SER A 126 -3.78 -11.85 3.92
C SER A 126 -5.06 -12.45 3.35
N GLU A 127 -6.09 -12.64 4.16
CA GLU A 127 -7.39 -13.19 3.76
C GLU A 127 -8.12 -12.23 2.82
N ILE A 128 -8.19 -10.94 3.20
CA ILE A 128 -8.84 -9.91 2.40
C ILE A 128 -8.14 -9.78 1.04
N VAL A 129 -6.81 -9.66 1.03
CA VAL A 129 -6.04 -9.50 -0.21
C VAL A 129 -6.20 -10.72 -1.12
N LYS A 130 -6.25 -11.92 -0.55
CA LYS A 130 -6.46 -13.16 -1.32
C LYS A 130 -7.84 -13.16 -1.99
N GLU A 131 -8.91 -12.88 -1.24
CA GLU A 131 -10.28 -12.83 -1.77
C GLU A 131 -10.42 -11.78 -2.87
N LEU A 132 -9.89 -10.57 -2.66
CA LEU A 132 -9.92 -9.52 -3.67
C LEU A 132 -9.15 -9.89 -4.93
N LYS A 133 -8.02 -10.60 -4.82
CA LYS A 133 -7.28 -11.15 -5.98
C LYS A 133 -8.13 -12.14 -6.77
N GLU A 134 -8.93 -12.96 -6.10
CA GLU A 134 -9.84 -13.90 -6.74
C GLU A 134 -11.03 -13.16 -7.41
N GLU A 135 -11.60 -12.16 -6.75
CA GLU A 135 -12.69 -11.35 -7.30
C GLU A 135 -12.27 -10.56 -8.54
N VAL A 136 -11.08 -9.93 -8.54
CA VAL A 136 -10.54 -9.23 -9.73
C VAL A 136 -10.39 -10.19 -10.91
N GLN A 137 -9.96 -11.43 -10.67
CA GLN A 137 -9.81 -12.44 -11.73
C GLN A 137 -11.15 -12.85 -12.33
N ILE A 138 -12.20 -12.91 -11.51
CA ILE A 138 -13.56 -13.22 -11.96
C ILE A 138 -14.16 -12.03 -12.72
N ALA A 139 -13.98 -10.80 -12.22
CA ALA A 139 -14.57 -9.60 -12.79
C ALA A 139 -13.85 -9.08 -14.05
N CYS A 140 -12.53 -9.32 -14.16
CA CYS A 140 -11.67 -8.80 -15.22
C CYS A 140 -10.73 -9.91 -15.76
N ALA A 141 -11.25 -10.78 -16.61
CA ALA A 141 -10.49 -11.91 -17.17
C ALA A 141 -9.24 -11.47 -17.96
N GLU A 142 -9.22 -10.26 -18.51
CA GLU A 142 -8.08 -9.64 -19.17
C GLU A 142 -6.91 -9.34 -18.21
N MET A 143 -7.18 -9.22 -16.90
CA MET A 143 -6.17 -8.94 -15.87
C MET A 143 -5.59 -10.19 -15.21
N THR A 144 -6.17 -11.37 -15.45
CA THR A 144 -5.78 -12.62 -14.78
C THR A 144 -4.29 -12.90 -14.86
N ASP A 145 -3.69 -12.73 -16.04
CA ASP A 145 -2.27 -13.03 -16.27
C ASP A 145 -1.35 -12.02 -15.54
N PHE A 146 -1.84 -10.83 -15.20
CA PHE A 146 -1.10 -9.83 -14.42
C PHE A 146 -1.23 -10.06 -12.91
N VAL A 147 -2.31 -10.68 -12.43
CA VAL A 147 -2.56 -10.91 -11.00
C VAL A 147 -1.92 -12.22 -10.51
N LYS A 148 -1.89 -13.26 -11.35
CA LYS A 148 -1.25 -14.55 -11.04
C LYS A 148 -0.26 -14.95 -12.14
N PRO A 149 0.92 -15.48 -11.78
CA PRO A 149 1.89 -15.92 -12.76
C PRO A 149 1.36 -17.13 -13.55
N THR A 150 1.68 -17.17 -14.84
CA THR A 150 1.47 -18.34 -15.68
C THR A 150 2.63 -19.33 -15.53
N ARG A 151 2.60 -20.46 -16.26
CA ARG A 151 3.75 -21.38 -16.35
C ARG A 151 5.02 -20.70 -16.86
N LEU A 152 4.88 -19.61 -17.61
CA LEU A 152 5.99 -18.83 -18.16
C LEU A 152 6.32 -17.59 -17.29
N GLY A 153 5.74 -17.48 -16.10
CA GLY A 153 5.81 -16.29 -15.27
C GLY A 153 4.73 -15.26 -15.63
N PHE A 154 4.97 -14.01 -15.27
CA PHE A 154 4.04 -12.92 -15.58
C PHE A 154 4.28 -12.36 -17.01
N PRO A 155 3.31 -11.66 -17.60
CA PRO A 155 3.43 -11.08 -18.92
C PRO A 155 4.65 -10.16 -19.06
N THR A 156 5.37 -10.32 -20.17
CA THR A 156 6.41 -9.37 -20.57
C THR A 156 5.77 -8.26 -21.40
N ILE A 157 6.00 -7.01 -21.00
CA ILE A 157 5.58 -5.80 -21.70
C ILE A 157 6.80 -5.06 -22.25
N GLU A 158 6.59 -4.17 -23.21
CA GLU A 158 7.64 -3.30 -23.76
C GLU A 158 7.42 -1.85 -23.32
N PHE A 159 8.50 -1.14 -23.01
CA PHE A 159 8.56 0.26 -22.58
C PHE A 159 9.35 1.08 -23.58
N LEU A 160 8.88 2.29 -23.88
CA LEU A 160 9.63 3.29 -24.62
C LEU A 160 9.55 4.63 -23.90
N GLU A 161 10.65 5.02 -23.26
CA GLU A 161 10.82 6.37 -22.73
C GLU A 161 11.33 7.31 -23.84
N PRO A 162 10.99 8.61 -23.79
CA PRO A 162 11.50 9.58 -24.77
C PRO A 162 13.03 9.56 -24.89
N GLY A 163 13.54 9.40 -26.11
CA GLY A 163 14.97 9.39 -26.41
C GLY A 163 15.71 8.11 -26.02
N LYS A 164 14.99 7.05 -25.59
CA LYS A 164 15.57 5.73 -25.28
C LYS A 164 15.11 4.67 -26.28
N GLU A 165 15.73 3.50 -26.20
CA GLU A 165 15.29 2.31 -26.95
C GLU A 165 14.15 1.58 -26.24
N TRP A 166 13.50 0.67 -26.97
CA TRP A 166 12.50 -0.24 -26.39
C TRP A 166 13.14 -1.18 -25.37
N ARG A 167 12.58 -1.20 -24.16
CA ARG A 167 13.01 -2.07 -23.06
C ARG A 167 11.90 -3.03 -22.68
N HIS A 168 12.28 -4.20 -22.17
CA HIS A 168 11.32 -5.22 -21.76
C HIS A 168 11.23 -5.27 -20.23
N ALA A 169 10.02 -5.46 -19.70
CA ALA A 169 9.83 -5.76 -18.28
C ALA A 169 8.75 -6.80 -18.07
N GLU A 170 8.88 -7.54 -16.99
CA GLU A 170 7.78 -8.34 -16.45
C GLU A 170 6.83 -7.41 -15.67
N MET A 171 5.53 -7.52 -15.93
CA MET A 171 4.50 -6.68 -15.31
C MET A 171 3.55 -7.50 -14.42
N ARG A 172 3.24 -6.95 -13.24
CA ARG A 172 2.33 -7.55 -12.27
C ARG A 172 1.32 -6.52 -11.77
N LEU A 173 0.10 -6.96 -11.50
CA LEU A 173 -0.89 -6.22 -10.72
C LEU A 173 -0.97 -6.86 -9.33
N ASN A 174 -0.44 -6.15 -8.34
CA ASN A 174 -0.55 -6.52 -6.94
C ASN A 174 -1.67 -5.72 -6.26
N MET A 175 -2.19 -6.30 -5.19
CA MET A 175 -3.10 -5.64 -4.26
C MET A 175 -2.54 -5.80 -2.87
N GLU A 176 -2.46 -4.70 -2.15
CA GLU A 176 -1.91 -4.62 -0.80
C GLU A 176 -2.76 -3.69 0.04
N LEU A 177 -2.81 -3.90 1.36
CA LEU A 177 -3.48 -2.96 2.27
C LEU A 177 -2.44 -2.04 2.92
N SER A 178 -2.82 -0.80 3.11
CA SER A 178 -2.02 0.21 3.80
C SER A 178 -2.79 0.85 4.93
N PHE A 179 -2.06 1.37 5.91
CA PHE A 179 -2.65 2.02 7.07
C PHE A 179 -1.87 3.27 7.46
N ILE A 180 -2.60 4.37 7.63
CA ILE A 180 -2.06 5.63 8.14
C ILE A 180 -2.73 5.93 9.47
N SER A 181 -1.95 5.84 10.55
CA SER A 181 -2.41 6.17 11.89
C SER A 181 -2.83 7.63 11.98
N ASP A 182 -3.95 7.92 12.66
CA ASP A 182 -4.35 9.29 12.94
C ASP A 182 -3.35 10.00 13.89
N ARG A 183 -2.56 9.24 14.67
CA ARG A 183 -1.48 9.79 15.51
C ARG A 183 -0.33 10.35 14.66
N SER A 184 -0.05 9.74 13.52
CA SER A 184 1.06 10.17 12.63
C SER A 184 0.83 11.55 11.99
N LYS A 185 -0.42 12.05 11.98
CA LYS A 185 -0.75 13.38 11.46
C LYS A 185 -0.47 14.52 12.45
N GLY A 186 -0.17 14.20 13.71
CA GLY A 186 0.04 15.18 14.79
C GLY A 186 1.49 15.67 14.96
N ASP A 187 2.48 15.00 14.37
CA ASP A 187 3.90 15.28 14.60
C ASP A 187 4.56 16.20 13.54
N ASP A 188 3.81 16.67 12.54
CA ASP A 188 4.31 17.58 11.47
C ASP A 188 4.04 19.07 11.74
N ASN A 189 3.74 19.43 13.00
CA ASN A 189 3.73 20.82 13.43
C ASN A 189 5.07 21.14 14.13
N GLY A 190 5.99 21.75 13.38
CA GLY A 190 7.30 22.20 13.86
C GLY A 190 7.23 23.16 15.05
N GLN A 191 7.11 22.61 16.26
CA GLN A 191 7.43 23.30 17.51
C GLN A 191 8.72 22.75 18.10
N PRO A 192 9.66 23.62 18.56
CA PRO A 192 10.85 23.17 19.25
C PRO A 192 10.46 22.49 20.56
N ARG A 193 10.96 21.28 20.78
CA ARG A 193 10.86 20.59 22.07
C ARG A 193 11.81 21.23 23.08
N ASP A 194 11.40 22.35 23.66
CA ASP A 194 11.87 22.79 24.97
C ASP A 194 10.74 22.59 25.97
N ARG A 195 10.67 21.38 26.54
CA ARG A 195 10.10 21.20 27.87
C ARG A 195 11.19 20.68 28.78
N VAL A 196 11.81 21.65 29.42
CA VAL A 196 12.56 21.53 30.66
C VAL A 196 11.77 20.64 31.62
N ILE A 197 12.47 19.61 32.09
CA ILE A 197 12.08 18.75 33.20
C ILE A 197 11.98 19.62 34.45
N SER A 198 10.76 19.90 34.92
CA SER A 198 10.54 20.31 36.31
C SER A 198 10.06 19.10 37.09
N GLN A 199 11.04 18.39 37.67
CA GLN A 199 10.82 17.44 38.76
C GLN A 199 10.14 18.17 39.92
N SER A 200 8.90 17.81 40.25
CA SER A 200 8.31 18.14 41.54
C SER A 200 8.72 17.05 42.53
N ILE A 201 9.74 17.34 43.30
CA ILE A 201 10.16 16.56 44.47
C ILE A 201 9.15 16.88 45.58
N SER A 202 8.31 15.92 45.96
CA SER A 202 7.54 15.99 47.20
C SER A 202 8.42 15.48 48.35
N PRO A 203 8.64 16.25 49.44
CA PRO A 203 9.30 15.73 50.61
C PRO A 203 8.32 14.98 51.53
N LEU A 204 8.82 13.84 52.01
CA LEU A 204 8.31 13.00 53.09
C LEU A 204 8.16 13.77 54.43
N GLY A 205 7.18 13.37 55.25
CA GLY A 205 6.98 13.71 56.66
C GLY A 205 5.53 14.17 56.91
N ASP A 206 4.71 13.63 57.80
CA ASP A 206 4.98 12.82 58.98
C ASP A 206 3.82 11.87 59.30
N ILE A 207 4.23 10.81 59.98
CA ILE A 207 3.47 9.75 60.64
C ILE A 207 2.65 10.35 61.79
N TYR A 208 1.35 10.07 61.87
CA TYR A 208 0.62 9.79 63.13
C TYR A 208 -0.72 9.12 62.80
N GLY A 209 -0.85 7.83 63.16
CA GLY A 209 -2.16 7.25 63.52
C GLY A 209 -2.42 7.42 65.03
N PRO A 210 -3.43 6.77 65.65
CA PRO A 210 -4.45 5.91 65.04
C PRO A 210 -5.91 6.08 65.59
N SER A 211 -6.85 5.47 64.84
CA SER A 211 -8.04 4.70 65.33
C SER A 211 -9.31 5.42 65.86
N PRO A 212 -10.45 4.71 66.08
CA PRO A 212 -11.67 4.89 65.28
C PRO A 212 -12.95 5.16 66.12
N ALA A 213 -14.10 5.02 65.45
CA ALA A 213 -15.47 4.79 65.96
C ALA A 213 -16.39 6.01 66.12
N THR A 214 -17.45 6.03 65.32
CA THR A 214 -18.85 5.88 65.78
C THR A 214 -19.74 5.44 64.62
#